data_AF-A0AAW0G1N7-F1
#
_entry.id   AF-A0AAW0G1N7-F1
#
_cell.length_a   1.000
_cell.length_b   1.000
_cell.length_c   1.000
_cell.angle_alpha   90.00
_cell.angle_beta   90.00
_cell.angle_gamma   90.00
#
_symmetry.space_group_name_H-M   'P 1'
#
loop_
_entity.id
_entity.type
_entity.pdbx_description
1 polymer ?
#
loop_
_entity_poly.entity_id
_entity_poly.type
_entity_poly.pdbx_seq_one_letter_code
_entity_poly.pdbx_strand_id
1 'polypeptide(L)'
;MATTHLKVVVLDRWSPMFGSKARSLQEVTKAITNGDLSKTVDINVQGEMLELTTTVKQMVSCLSTLAGEATRVSLKVGTEGKIGSQSNIPNVQVLTDSVNLTAMNLTNQVHSIADVTKAIASDNFTKQITIDVRGEMLDLKEIVNDVTASLSIRRRSYKSG
;
A
#
# COMPACT_ATOMS: atom_id res chain seq x y z
N MET A 1 -46.74 -44.68 -4.55
CA MET A 1 -46.98 -43.32 -4.02
C MET A 1 -45.94 -42.87 -2.97
N ALA A 2 -44.68 -43.35 -3.01
CA ALA A 2 -43.66 -42.98 -2.00
C ALA A 2 -42.57 -42.01 -2.52
N THR A 3 -42.45 -41.83 -3.83
CA THR A 3 -41.36 -41.07 -4.46
C THR A 3 -41.57 -39.55 -4.46
N THR A 4 -42.82 -39.06 -4.40
CA THR A 4 -43.11 -37.62 -4.40
C THR A 4 -42.84 -36.98 -3.04
N HIS A 5 -43.01 -37.70 -1.92
CA HIS A 5 -42.81 -37.17 -0.57
C HIS A 5 -41.33 -37.01 -0.18
N LEU A 6 -40.45 -37.92 -0.62
CA LEU A 6 -39.01 -37.82 -0.35
C LEU A 6 -38.36 -36.63 -1.05
N LYS A 7 -38.75 -36.32 -2.29
CA LYS A 7 -38.22 -35.14 -3.01
C LYS A 7 -38.56 -33.82 -2.31
N VAL A 8 -39.79 -33.68 -1.80
CA VAL A 8 -40.24 -32.46 -1.12
C VAL A 8 -39.52 -32.28 0.22
N VAL A 9 -39.38 -33.33 1.02
CA VAL A 9 -38.68 -33.26 2.31
C VAL A 9 -37.18 -32.96 2.14
N VAL A 10 -36.55 -33.49 1.09
CA VAL A 10 -35.15 -33.19 0.77
C VAL A 10 -35.02 -31.73 0.28
N LEU A 11 -35.86 -31.26 -0.63
CA LEU A 11 -35.78 -29.87 -1.08
C LEU A 11 -36.06 -28.84 0.02
N ASP A 12 -37.06 -29.06 0.87
CA ASP A 12 -37.43 -28.14 1.96
C ASP A 12 -36.37 -28.07 3.06
N ARG A 13 -35.67 -29.17 3.35
CA ARG A 13 -34.59 -29.17 4.35
C ARG A 13 -33.29 -28.57 3.81
N TRP A 14 -33.02 -28.71 2.53
CA TRP A 14 -31.75 -28.28 1.94
C TRP A 14 -31.76 -26.81 1.47
N SER A 15 -32.90 -26.28 1.03
CA SER A 15 -33.00 -24.89 0.54
C SER A 15 -32.60 -23.82 1.58
N PRO A 16 -33.05 -23.88 2.85
CA PRO A 16 -32.62 -22.94 3.89
C PRO A 16 -31.12 -23.08 4.23
N MET A 17 -30.58 -24.30 4.13
CA MET A 17 -29.18 -24.60 4.41
C MET A 17 -28.24 -24.04 3.35
N PHE A 18 -28.62 -24.07 2.07
CA PHE A 18 -27.85 -23.41 1.01
C PHE A 18 -28.01 -21.89 1.09
N GLY A 19 -29.22 -21.39 1.39
CA GLY A 19 -29.49 -19.97 1.55
C GLY A 19 -28.67 -19.32 2.67
N SER A 20 -28.51 -20.00 3.81
CA SER A 20 -27.71 -19.48 4.93
C SER A 20 -26.22 -19.39 4.59
N LYS A 21 -25.65 -20.41 3.94
CA LYS A 21 -24.25 -20.42 3.49
C LYS A 21 -23.98 -19.31 2.46
N ALA A 22 -24.86 -19.14 1.49
CA ALA A 22 -24.74 -18.08 0.48
C ALA A 22 -24.84 -16.68 1.13
N ARG A 23 -25.71 -16.50 2.12
CA ARG A 23 -25.86 -15.25 2.86
C ARG A 23 -24.60 -14.90 3.67
N SER A 24 -23.99 -15.87 4.35
CA SER A 24 -22.74 -15.65 5.08
C SER A 24 -21.60 -15.23 4.15
N LEU A 25 -21.48 -15.82 2.95
CA LEU A 25 -20.51 -15.35 1.95
C LEU A 25 -20.84 -13.93 1.46
N GLN A 26 -22.11 -13.63 1.20
CA GLN A 26 -22.53 -12.30 0.78
C GLN A 26 -22.18 -11.22 1.82
N GLU A 27 -22.35 -11.52 3.11
CA GLU A 27 -22.00 -10.61 4.20
C GLU A 27 -20.50 -10.34 4.26
N VAL A 28 -19.67 -11.39 4.16
CA VAL A 28 -18.21 -11.23 4.14
C VAL A 28 -17.76 -10.45 2.91
N THR A 29 -18.29 -10.76 1.72
CA THR A 29 -17.92 -10.00 0.51
C THR A 29 -18.33 -8.53 0.60
N LYS A 30 -19.52 -8.23 1.14
CA LYS A 30 -19.94 -6.84 1.41
C LYS A 30 -19.02 -6.15 2.41
N ALA A 31 -18.60 -6.84 3.47
CA ALA A 31 -17.65 -6.30 4.44
C ALA A 31 -16.30 -5.95 3.79
N ILE A 32 -15.77 -6.84 2.93
CA ILE A 32 -14.55 -6.58 2.15
C ILE A 32 -14.72 -5.34 1.27
N THR A 33 -15.85 -5.21 0.56
CA THR A 33 -16.13 -4.02 -0.26
C THR A 33 -16.14 -2.73 0.55
N ASN A 34 -16.56 -2.79 1.81
CA ASN A 34 -16.56 -1.66 2.74
C ASN A 34 -15.22 -1.47 3.46
N GLY A 35 -14.19 -2.27 3.16
CA GLY A 35 -12.88 -2.22 3.82
C GLY A 35 -12.82 -2.88 5.19
N ASP A 36 -13.88 -3.56 5.64
CA ASP A 36 -13.87 -4.36 6.86
C ASP A 36 -13.29 -5.76 6.57
N LEU A 37 -11.99 -5.90 6.83
CA LEU A 37 -11.23 -7.14 6.64
C LEU A 37 -11.19 -8.00 7.91
N SER A 38 -11.96 -7.65 8.94
CA SER A 38 -12.06 -8.42 10.19
C SER A 38 -13.02 -9.61 10.09
N LYS A 39 -13.89 -9.63 9.06
CA LYS A 39 -14.89 -10.69 8.84
C LYS A 39 -14.27 -11.91 8.19
N THR A 40 -14.58 -13.09 8.71
CA THR A 40 -14.09 -14.37 8.19
C THR A 40 -15.25 -15.29 7.77
N VAL A 41 -14.99 -16.17 6.80
CA VAL A 41 -15.99 -17.10 6.27
C VAL A 41 -15.99 -18.39 7.09
N ASP A 42 -16.61 -18.44 8.26
CA ASP A 42 -16.67 -19.70 9.04
C ASP A 42 -17.94 -20.50 8.76
N ILE A 43 -17.98 -21.11 7.57
CA ILE A 43 -19.13 -21.87 7.07
C ILE A 43 -18.71 -23.33 6.90
N ASN A 44 -19.48 -24.27 7.46
CA ASN A 44 -19.27 -25.70 7.26
C ASN A 44 -19.72 -26.13 5.86
N VAL A 45 -18.81 -26.26 4.90
CA VAL A 45 -19.10 -26.55 3.48
C VAL A 45 -18.23 -27.71 2.98
N GLN A 46 -18.68 -28.40 1.93
CA GLN A 46 -17.97 -29.51 1.29
C GLN A 46 -17.97 -29.34 -0.23
N GLY A 47 -17.10 -30.06 -0.93
CA GLY A 47 -16.99 -30.02 -2.39
C GLY A 47 -16.56 -28.65 -2.92
N GLU A 48 -17.07 -28.25 -4.08
CA GLU A 48 -16.74 -26.97 -4.75
C GLU A 48 -16.99 -25.74 -3.85
N MET A 49 -17.96 -25.83 -2.94
CA MET A 49 -18.26 -24.73 -2.00
C MET A 49 -17.17 -24.56 -0.94
N LEU A 50 -16.48 -25.65 -0.58
CA LEU A 50 -15.30 -25.60 0.29
C LEU A 50 -14.12 -24.94 -0.42
N GLU A 51 -13.90 -25.25 -1.69
CA GLU A 51 -12.87 -24.60 -2.51
C GLU A 51 -13.14 -23.10 -2.62
N LEU A 52 -14.37 -22.71 -2.98
CA LEU A 52 -14.76 -21.30 -3.05
C LEU A 52 -14.55 -20.57 -1.71
N THR A 53 -15.01 -21.16 -0.60
CA THR A 53 -14.85 -20.59 0.73
C THR A 53 -13.38 -20.45 1.10
N THR A 54 -12.55 -21.41 0.72
CA THR A 54 -11.10 -21.37 0.95
C THR A 54 -10.44 -20.26 0.14
N THR A 55 -10.78 -20.12 -1.15
CA THR A 55 -10.28 -19.03 -1.98
C THR A 55 -10.67 -17.65 -1.41
N VAL A 56 -11.93 -17.49 -0.98
CA VAL A 56 -12.37 -16.23 -0.35
C VAL A 56 -11.62 -15.96 0.96
N LYS A 57 -11.40 -16.97 1.81
CA LYS A 57 -10.57 -16.83 3.03
C LYS A 57 -9.15 -16.38 2.71
N GLN A 58 -8.52 -16.97 1.69
CA GLN A 58 -7.18 -16.59 1.25
C GLN A 58 -7.15 -15.15 0.73
N MET A 59 -8.17 -14.73 -0.02
CA MET A 59 -8.31 -13.35 -0.50
C MET A 59 -8.45 -12.36 0.66
N VAL A 60 -9.31 -12.63 1.66
CA VAL A 60 -9.46 -11.78 2.85
C VAL A 60 -8.16 -11.66 3.62
N SER A 61 -7.46 -12.77 3.85
CA SER A 61 -6.18 -12.80 4.56
C SER A 61 -5.11 -11.98 3.85
N CYS A 62 -5.03 -12.12 2.51
CA CYS A 62 -4.12 -11.35 1.67
C CYS A 62 -4.38 -9.85 1.76
N LEU A 63 -5.65 -9.43 1.59
CA LEU A 63 -6.05 -8.03 1.71
C LEU A 63 -5.79 -7.46 3.11
N SER A 64 -6.07 -8.23 4.16
CA SER A 64 -5.85 -7.81 5.55
C SER A 64 -4.37 -7.56 5.84
N THR A 65 -3.52 -8.45 5.34
CA THR A 65 -2.06 -8.30 5.46
C THR A 65 -1.57 -7.08 4.69
N LEU A 66 -2.06 -6.86 3.47
CA LEU A 66 -1.72 -5.69 2.67
C LEU A 66 -2.14 -4.38 3.33
N ALA A 67 -3.36 -4.31 3.88
CA ALA A 67 -3.86 -3.13 4.58
C ALA A 67 -3.04 -2.80 5.84
N GLY A 68 -2.67 -3.84 6.61
CA GLY A 68 -1.79 -3.70 7.76
C GLY A 68 -0.42 -3.14 7.38
N GLU A 69 0.16 -3.65 6.28
CA GLU A 69 1.47 -3.19 5.82
C GLU A 69 1.42 -1.78 5.21
N ALA A 70 0.38 -1.45 4.45
CA ALA A 70 0.15 -0.09 3.97
C ALA A 70 0.07 0.90 5.15
N THR A 71 -0.68 0.55 6.20
CA THR A 71 -0.76 1.35 7.44
C THR A 71 0.62 1.49 8.10
N ARG A 72 1.38 0.39 8.20
CA ARG A 72 2.73 0.39 8.77
C ARG A 72 3.69 1.27 7.98
N VAL A 73 3.65 1.21 6.65
CA VAL A 73 4.48 2.04 5.76
C VAL A 73 4.08 3.51 5.89
N SER A 74 2.78 3.83 5.87
CA SER A 74 2.30 5.19 6.08
C SER A 74 2.76 5.78 7.42
N LEU A 75 2.75 4.99 8.50
CA LEU A 75 3.27 5.44 9.80
C LEU A 75 4.79 5.66 9.78
N LYS A 76 5.58 4.73 9.24
CA LYS A 76 7.04 4.88 9.18
C LYS A 76 7.47 6.04 8.31
N VAL A 77 6.82 6.23 7.16
CA VAL A 77 7.13 7.32 6.23
C VAL A 77 6.62 8.66 6.77
N GLY A 78 5.36 8.72 7.18
CA GLY A 78 4.68 9.96 7.54
C GLY A 78 4.97 10.46 8.96
N THR A 79 5.14 9.56 9.94
CA THR A 79 5.37 9.94 11.35
C THR A 79 6.84 9.83 11.74
N GLU A 80 7.51 8.74 11.35
CA GLU A 80 8.92 8.53 11.73
C GLU A 80 9.93 9.13 10.73
N GLY A 81 9.48 9.57 9.55
CA GLY A 81 10.36 10.06 8.48
C GLY A 81 11.31 8.99 7.93
N LYS A 82 11.02 7.70 8.17
CA LYS A 82 11.84 6.56 7.73
C LYS A 82 11.35 6.03 6.38
N ILE A 83 11.78 6.71 5.31
CA ILE A 83 11.29 6.49 3.94
C ILE A 83 11.86 5.20 3.29
N GLY A 84 12.97 4.67 3.81
CA GLY A 84 13.68 3.51 3.24
C GLY A 84 13.24 2.12 3.74
N SER A 85 12.14 2.00 4.50
CA SER A 85 11.74 0.69 5.03
C SER A 85 11.08 -0.16 3.94
N GLN A 86 11.71 -1.28 3.59
CA GLN A 86 11.13 -2.26 2.67
C GLN A 86 10.07 -3.11 3.36
N SER A 87 9.03 -3.44 2.61
CA SER A 87 7.95 -4.34 3.01
C SER A 87 8.13 -5.66 2.29
N ASN A 88 7.84 -6.78 2.95
CA ASN A 88 7.81 -8.08 2.29
C ASN A 88 6.54 -8.80 2.72
N ILE A 89 5.54 -8.82 1.84
CA ILE A 89 4.26 -9.48 2.11
C ILE A 89 4.17 -10.73 1.23
N PRO A 90 4.15 -11.93 1.85
CA PRO A 90 3.92 -13.17 1.11
C PRO A 90 2.62 -13.11 0.31
N ASN A 91 2.62 -13.62 -0.92
CA ASN A 91 1.46 -13.75 -1.81
C ASN A 91 0.89 -12.44 -2.42
N VAL A 92 1.51 -11.28 -2.18
CA VAL A 92 1.12 -9.97 -2.76
C VAL A 92 2.32 -9.23 -3.36
N GLN A 93 3.18 -9.98 -4.04
CA GLN A 93 4.50 -9.53 -4.48
C GLN A 93 4.44 -8.29 -5.38
N VAL A 94 3.57 -8.27 -6.39
CA VAL A 94 3.44 -7.13 -7.33
C VAL A 94 3.09 -5.81 -6.63
N LEU A 95 2.15 -5.84 -5.68
CA LEU A 95 1.72 -4.65 -4.92
C LEU A 95 2.79 -4.23 -3.92
N THR A 96 3.42 -5.20 -3.25
CA THR A 96 4.52 -4.96 -2.31
C THR A 96 5.71 -4.31 -3.02
N ASP A 97 6.07 -4.80 -4.20
CA ASP A 97 7.17 -4.28 -5.02
C ASP A 97 6.88 -2.86 -5.51
N SER A 98 5.63 -2.56 -5.86
CA SER A 98 5.21 -1.21 -6.27
C SER A 98 5.30 -0.19 -5.13
N VAL A 99 4.86 -0.55 -3.93
CA VAL A 99 4.99 0.29 -2.73
C VAL A 99 6.46 0.50 -2.37
N ASN A 100 7.26 -0.56 -2.40
CA ASN A 100 8.70 -0.50 -2.14
C ASN A 100 9.42 0.39 -3.15
N LEU A 101 9.11 0.26 -4.44
CA LEU A 101 9.71 1.08 -5.49
C LEU A 101 9.40 2.57 -5.28
N THR A 102 8.15 2.88 -4.93
CA THR A 102 7.73 4.27 -4.64
C THR A 102 8.47 4.82 -3.41
N ALA A 103 8.56 4.05 -2.33
CA ALA A 103 9.29 4.43 -1.12
C ALA A 103 10.79 4.61 -1.39
N MET A 104 11.42 3.73 -2.17
CA MET A 104 12.83 3.84 -2.56
C MET A 104 13.09 5.07 -3.44
N ASN A 105 12.24 5.32 -4.44
CA ASN A 105 12.36 6.50 -5.29
C ASN A 105 12.26 7.78 -4.47
N LEU A 106 11.25 7.91 -3.60
CA LEU A 106 11.11 9.08 -2.75
C LEU A 106 12.27 9.23 -1.75
N THR A 107 12.77 8.13 -1.19
CA THR A 107 13.96 8.14 -0.32
C THR A 107 15.17 8.74 -1.02
N ASN A 108 15.46 8.27 -2.23
CA ASN A 108 16.59 8.78 -3.02
C ASN A 108 16.41 10.27 -3.33
N GLN A 109 15.18 10.70 -3.63
CA GLN A 109 14.87 12.09 -3.93
C GLN A 109 15.09 13.01 -2.73
N VAL A 110 14.52 12.65 -1.57
CA VAL A 110 14.68 13.41 -0.32
C VAL A 110 16.14 13.42 0.13
N HIS A 111 16.86 12.30 0.00
CA HIS A 111 18.28 12.23 0.37
C HIS A 111 19.15 13.14 -0.49
N SER A 112 18.90 13.20 -1.81
CA SER A 112 19.63 14.10 -2.72
C SER A 112 19.43 15.58 -2.34
N ILE A 113 18.20 15.97 -1.98
CA ILE A 113 17.91 17.34 -1.49
C ILE A 113 18.64 17.62 -0.17
N ALA A 114 18.60 16.67 0.77
CA ALA A 114 19.25 16.80 2.07
C ALA A 114 20.77 17.00 1.92
N ASP A 115 21.41 16.30 0.99
CA ASP A 115 22.86 16.42 0.76
C ASP A 115 23.27 17.78 0.22
N VAL A 116 22.48 18.37 -0.68
CA VAL A 116 22.72 19.72 -1.17
C VAL A 116 22.44 20.74 -0.07
N THR A 117 21.37 20.57 0.69
CA THR A 117 21.04 21.45 1.82
C THR A 117 22.12 21.46 2.91
N LYS A 118 22.71 20.29 3.24
CA LYS A 118 23.88 20.18 4.13
C LYS A 118 25.10 20.91 3.57
N ALA A 119 25.33 20.84 2.25
CA ALA A 119 26.41 21.55 1.60
C ALA A 119 26.21 23.07 1.69
N ILE A 120 24.99 23.56 1.43
CA ILE A 120 24.61 24.97 1.64
C ILE A 120 24.90 25.40 3.07
N ALA A 121 24.48 24.61 4.07
CA ALA A 121 24.71 24.90 5.48
C ALA A 121 26.20 24.92 5.87
N SER A 122 27.06 24.27 5.09
CA SER A 122 28.52 24.27 5.26
C SER A 122 29.22 25.29 4.33
N ASP A 123 28.48 26.29 3.85
CA ASP A 123 28.93 27.32 2.89
C ASP A 123 29.48 26.76 1.56
N ASN A 124 29.14 25.52 1.20
CA ASN A 124 29.53 24.91 -0.07
C ASN A 124 28.38 24.99 -1.08
N PHE A 125 28.41 26.02 -1.91
CA PHE A 125 27.38 26.31 -2.93
C PHE A 125 27.70 25.74 -4.32
N THR A 126 28.62 24.77 -4.40
CA THR A 126 29.00 24.14 -5.68
C THR A 126 28.18 22.90 -6.01
N LYS A 127 27.46 22.35 -5.03
CA LYS A 127 26.61 21.17 -5.23
C LYS A 127 25.25 21.56 -5.79
N GLN A 128 24.69 20.68 -6.61
CA GLN A 128 23.33 20.79 -7.14
C GLN A 128 22.65 19.44 -7.10
N ILE A 129 21.33 19.45 -7.02
CA ILE A 129 20.50 18.27 -7.16
C ILE A 129 20.42 17.93 -8.65
N THR A 130 20.91 16.76 -9.06
CA THR A 130 21.01 16.36 -10.48
C THR A 130 20.10 15.20 -10.85
N ILE A 131 19.59 14.47 -9.87
CA ILE A 131 18.69 13.33 -10.09
C ILE A 131 17.43 13.73 -10.87
N ASP A 132 16.88 12.80 -11.64
CA ASP A 132 15.62 13.00 -12.35
C ASP A 132 14.44 12.88 -11.38
N VAL A 133 13.58 13.91 -11.39
CA VAL A 133 12.44 14.06 -10.48
C VAL A 133 11.29 14.72 -11.23
N ARG A 134 10.06 14.48 -10.77
CA ARG A 134 8.84 14.99 -11.42
C ARG A 134 7.86 15.50 -10.36
N GLY A 135 6.89 16.30 -10.80
CA GLY A 135 5.85 16.87 -9.94
C GLY A 135 6.43 17.77 -8.86
N GLU A 136 5.86 17.73 -7.65
CA GLU A 136 6.26 18.58 -6.52
C GLU A 136 7.74 18.44 -6.14
N MET A 137 8.35 17.27 -6.39
CA MET A 137 9.77 17.04 -6.13
C MET A 137 10.68 17.72 -7.16
N LEU A 138 10.19 17.97 -8.37
CA LEU A 138 10.88 18.80 -9.37
C LEU A 138 10.88 20.26 -8.94
N ASP A 139 9.73 20.78 -8.54
CA ASP A 139 9.60 22.15 -8.04
C ASP A 139 10.56 22.38 -6.85
N LEU A 140 10.60 21.43 -5.91
CA LEU A 140 11.51 21.48 -4.77
C LEU A 140 12.99 21.44 -5.19
N LYS A 141 13.35 20.59 -6.15
CA LYS A 141 14.71 20.53 -6.73
C LYS A 141 15.11 21.88 -7.32
N GLU A 142 14.24 22.50 -8.11
CA GLU A 142 14.50 23.77 -8.77
C GLU A 142 14.71 24.88 -7.74
N ILE A 143 13.81 25.00 -6.76
CA ILE A 143 13.92 25.99 -5.67
C ILE A 143 15.25 25.85 -4.93
N VAL A 144 15.64 24.64 -4.53
CA VAL A 144 16.89 24.43 -3.78
C VAL A 144 18.12 24.75 -4.65
N ASN A 145 18.10 24.39 -5.93
CA ASN A 145 19.18 24.71 -6.85
C ASN A 145 19.30 26.23 -7.08
N ASP A 146 18.19 26.94 -7.21
CA ASP A 146 18.16 28.40 -7.39
C ASP A 146 18.69 29.15 -6.16
N VAL A 147 18.28 28.71 -4.96
CA VAL A 147 18.83 29.22 -3.70
C VAL A 147 20.34 29.00 -3.66
N THR A 148 20.80 27.81 -4.03
CA THR A 148 22.24 27.48 -4.04
C THR A 148 23.01 28.38 -5.01
N ALA A 149 22.49 28.58 -6.22
CA ALA A 149 23.08 29.45 -7.23
C ALA A 149 23.15 30.90 -6.75
N SER A 150 22.08 31.40 -6.13
CA SER A 150 22.01 32.77 -5.60
C SER A 150 23.05 33.02 -4.51
N LEU A 151 23.24 32.06 -3.60
CA LEU A 151 24.26 32.13 -2.54
C LEU A 151 25.69 32.10 -3.13
N SER A 152 25.92 31.26 -4.15
CA SER A 152 27.19 31.20 -4.88
C SER A 152 27.57 32.53 -5.54
N ILE A 153 26.60 33.22 -6.14
CA ILE A 153 26.80 34.54 -6.74
C ILE A 153 27.12 35.56 -5.64
N ARG A 154 26.30 35.63 -4.59
CA ARG A 154 26.47 36.61 -3.50
C ARG A 154 27.83 36.47 -2.81
N ARG A 155 28.30 35.24 -2.56
CA ARG A 155 29.63 34.99 -1.98
C ARG A 155 30.76 35.51 -2.86
N ARG A 156 30.65 35.38 -4.19
CA ARG A 156 31.65 35.90 -5.12
C ARG A 156 31.69 37.43 -5.10
N SER A 157 30.52 38.08 -5.07
CA SER A 157 30.43 39.55 -4.97
C SER A 157 31.15 40.10 -3.73
N TYR A 158 31.06 39.44 -2.57
CA TYR A 158 31.78 39.84 -1.36
C TYR A 158 33.31 39.63 -1.42
N LYS A 159 33.81 38.76 -2.30
CA LYS A 159 35.27 38.52 -2.44
C LYS A 159 35.93 39.46 -3.45
N SER A 160 35.15 40.16 -4.26
CA SER A 160 35.63 41.02 -5.36
C SER A 160 35.57 42.51 -5.05
N GLY A 161 35.07 42.91 -3.88
CA GLY A 161 35.09 44.28 -3.36
C GLY A 161 35.90 44.35 -2.07
#